data_AF-A0A1Y4D2I8-F1
#
_entry.id   AF-A0A1Y4D2I8-F1
#
_cell.length_a   1.000
_cell.length_b   1.000
_cell.length_c   1.000
_cell.angle_alpha   90.00
_cell.angle_beta   90.00
_cell.angle_gamma   90.00
#
_symmetry.space_group_name_H-M   'P 1'
#
loop_
_entity.id
_entity.type
_entity.pdbx_description
1 polymer ?
#
loop_
_entity_poly.entity_id
_entity_poly.type
_entity_poly.pdbx_seq_one_letter_code
_entity_poly.pdbx_strand_id
1 'polypeptide(L)'
;MDVSESERIAGFRERWAKIFPHRMDMRLCGQVVQNPYCPKCRFCCGPQEETTPFPMALLDSQVSQRTADDFYLLDSHTAALDKRGCRALGPKGCKLDNTLRPIACNIFPYVLVNGRLYLYRVCPASMFMKKDALLSLGKEVHVCLAALPEVDRARISITREETDLAEKYLDLGLAPLC
;
A
#
# COMPACT_ATOMS: atom_id res chain seq x y z
N MET A 1 -15.97 10.95 -22.07
CA MET A 1 -16.88 10.87 -20.91
C MET A 1 -16.05 10.41 -19.74
N ASP A 2 -15.76 11.31 -18.81
CA ASP A 2 -15.13 10.90 -17.55
C ASP A 2 -16.14 10.07 -16.76
N VAL A 3 -15.73 8.85 -16.40
CA VAL A 3 -16.50 7.97 -15.52
C VAL A 3 -16.42 8.56 -14.12
N SER A 4 -17.54 8.68 -13.42
CA SER A 4 -17.52 9.19 -12.05
C SER A 4 -16.73 8.25 -11.12
N GLU A 5 -16.12 8.78 -10.07
CA GLU A 5 -15.35 7.97 -9.11
C GLU A 5 -16.19 6.85 -8.48
N SER A 6 -17.49 7.11 -8.27
CA SER A 6 -18.42 6.10 -7.75
C SER A 6 -18.61 4.93 -8.72
N GLU A 7 -18.76 5.21 -10.02
CA GLU A 7 -18.84 4.19 -11.06
C GLU A 7 -17.51 3.42 -11.19
N ARG A 8 -16.37 4.10 -11.02
CA ARG A 8 -15.05 3.47 -11.01
C ARG A 8 -14.90 2.48 -9.84
N ILE A 9 -15.26 2.90 -8.63
CA ILE A 9 -15.25 2.04 -7.44
C ILE A 9 -16.20 0.85 -7.61
N ALA A 10 -17.38 1.06 -8.19
CA ALA A 10 -18.33 -0.01 -8.49
C ALA A 10 -17.73 -1.03 -9.48
N GLY A 11 -17.09 -0.57 -10.56
CA GLY A 11 -16.40 -1.43 -11.52
C GLY A 11 -15.28 -2.27 -10.90
N PHE A 12 -14.48 -1.69 -9.99
CA PHE A 12 -13.50 -2.45 -9.21
C PHE A 12 -14.16 -3.49 -8.31
N ARG A 13 -15.22 -3.12 -7.60
CA ARG A 13 -15.96 -4.03 -6.71
C ARG A 13 -16.52 -5.24 -7.48
N GLU A 14 -17.13 -5.01 -8.64
CA GLU A 14 -17.64 -6.08 -9.50
C GLU A 14 -16.52 -7.00 -10.01
N ARG A 15 -15.42 -6.41 -10.48
CA ARG A 15 -14.23 -7.17 -10.90
C ARG A 15 -13.69 -8.03 -9.76
N TRP A 16 -13.55 -7.46 -8.57
CA TRP A 16 -13.02 -8.19 -7.43
C TRP A 16 -13.96 -9.28 -6.91
N ALA A 17 -15.27 -9.06 -6.98
CA ALA A 17 -16.25 -10.08 -6.59
C ALA A 17 -16.14 -11.35 -7.47
N LYS A 18 -15.81 -11.19 -8.75
CA LYS A 18 -15.55 -12.32 -9.67
C LYS A 18 -14.27 -13.10 -9.34
N ILE A 19 -13.26 -12.42 -8.80
CA ILE A 19 -11.93 -13.01 -8.51
C ILE A 19 -11.87 -13.58 -7.09
N PHE A 20 -12.58 -12.96 -6.15
CA PHE A 20 -12.56 -13.25 -4.72
C PHE A 20 -13.98 -13.54 -4.22
N PRO A 21 -14.48 -14.78 -4.41
CA PRO A 21 -15.84 -15.15 -3.99
C PRO A 21 -15.99 -15.23 -2.46
N HIS A 22 -14.87 -15.28 -1.72
CA HIS A 22 -14.85 -15.37 -0.27
C HIS A 22 -14.07 -14.21 0.33
N ARG A 23 -14.56 -13.74 1.49
CA ARG A 23 -13.84 -12.78 2.32
C ARG A 23 -12.66 -13.48 2.97
N MET A 24 -11.53 -12.79 3.07
CA MET A 24 -10.31 -13.28 3.67
C MET A 24 -9.77 -12.16 4.56
N ASP A 25 -9.30 -12.51 5.75
CA ASP A 25 -8.73 -11.53 6.66
C ASP A 25 -7.25 -11.34 6.39
N MET A 26 -6.81 -10.08 6.51
CA MET A 26 -5.39 -9.75 6.58
C MET A 26 -4.88 -9.94 8.00
N ARG A 27 -3.58 -10.16 8.15
CA ARG A 27 -2.91 -10.21 9.45
C ARG A 27 -1.56 -9.52 9.40
N LEU A 28 -1.14 -8.94 10.51
CA LEU A 28 0.21 -8.45 10.68
C LEU A 28 1.12 -9.61 11.10
N CYS A 29 2.25 -9.79 10.43
CA CYS A 29 3.27 -10.76 10.78
C CYS A 29 4.63 -10.05 10.84
N GLY A 30 5.09 -9.75 12.06
CA GLY A 30 6.20 -8.83 12.25
C GLY A 30 5.79 -7.42 11.80
N GLN A 31 6.47 -6.88 10.80
CA GLN A 31 6.16 -5.56 10.21
C GLN A 31 5.43 -5.67 8.86
N VAL A 32 4.95 -6.87 8.50
CA VAL A 32 4.37 -7.14 7.18
C VAL A 32 2.90 -7.51 7.30
N VAL A 33 2.04 -6.73 6.66
CA VAL A 33 0.63 -7.05 6.43
C VAL A 33 0.57 -8.15 5.36
N GLN A 34 0.19 -9.35 5.80
CA GLN A 34 -0.10 -10.46 4.91
C GLN A 34 -1.47 -10.26 4.30
N ASN A 35 -1.49 -9.76 3.07
CA ASN A 35 -2.70 -9.54 2.30
C ASN A 35 -2.97 -10.75 1.36
N PRO A 36 -3.95 -11.62 1.67
CA PRO A 36 -4.24 -12.82 0.88
C PRO A 36 -4.84 -12.52 -0.50
N TYR A 37 -5.23 -11.27 -0.75
CA TYR A 37 -5.74 -10.85 -2.05
C TYR A 37 -4.62 -10.57 -3.07
N CYS A 38 -3.42 -10.16 -2.61
CA CYS A 38 -2.29 -9.75 -3.44
C CYS A 38 -1.91 -10.76 -4.55
N PRO A 39 -1.84 -12.09 -4.29
CA PRO A 39 -1.49 -13.07 -5.31
C PRO A 39 -2.37 -13.03 -6.57
N LYS A 40 -3.67 -12.75 -6.41
CA LYS A 40 -4.64 -12.76 -7.51
C LYS A 40 -4.98 -11.38 -8.04
N CYS A 41 -5.03 -10.34 -7.19
CA CYS A 41 -5.26 -8.98 -7.67
C CYS A 41 -4.02 -8.38 -8.33
N ARG A 42 -2.83 -8.94 -8.05
CA ARG A 42 -1.52 -8.51 -8.55
C ARG A 42 -1.11 -7.10 -8.14
N PHE A 43 -1.86 -6.47 -7.24
CA PHE A 43 -1.55 -5.19 -6.59
C PHE A 43 -0.72 -5.47 -5.35
N CYS A 44 0.61 -5.42 -5.47
CA CYS A 44 1.47 -5.63 -4.30
C CYS A 44 1.95 -4.33 -3.64
N CYS A 45 1.91 -3.18 -4.35
CA CYS A 45 2.00 -1.86 -3.74
C CYS A 45 1.59 -0.76 -4.73
N GLY A 46 0.91 0.26 -4.18
CA GLY A 46 0.50 1.46 -4.89
C GLY A 46 -0.72 1.31 -5.82
N PRO A 47 -1.33 2.44 -6.21
CA PRO A 47 -2.35 2.55 -7.26
C PRO A 47 -1.77 2.19 -8.64
N GLN A 48 -2.54 1.47 -9.47
CA GLN A 48 -2.06 0.98 -10.78
C GLN A 48 -2.56 1.81 -11.97
N GLU A 49 -3.49 2.72 -11.73
CA GLU A 49 -4.05 3.64 -12.73
C GLU A 49 -3.46 5.05 -12.58
N GLU A 50 -2.45 5.25 -11.73
CA GLU A 50 -1.80 6.57 -11.63
C GLU A 50 -0.82 6.80 -12.78
N THR A 51 -1.02 7.92 -13.46
CA THR A 51 -0.07 8.48 -14.41
C THR A 51 1.16 9.07 -13.70
N THR A 52 0.99 9.46 -12.44
CA THR A 52 2.05 9.90 -11.53
C THR A 52 2.68 8.67 -10.85
N PRO A 53 4.01 8.57 -10.80
CA PRO A 53 4.67 7.53 -10.01
C PRO A 53 4.16 7.57 -8.57
N PHE A 54 3.79 6.42 -8.01
CA PHE A 54 3.48 6.33 -6.59
C PHE A 54 4.79 6.40 -5.80
N PRO A 55 5.07 7.52 -5.10
CA PRO A 55 6.36 7.68 -4.46
C PRO A 55 6.47 6.69 -3.31
N MET A 56 7.52 5.89 -3.32
CA MET A 56 7.87 5.02 -2.21
C MET A 56 9.31 5.28 -1.87
N ALA A 57 9.52 6.13 -0.87
CA ALA A 57 10.84 6.36 -0.33
C ALA A 57 11.29 5.10 0.43
N LEU A 58 12.55 4.74 0.22
CA LEU A 58 13.25 3.80 1.07
C LEU A 58 13.75 4.54 2.30
N LEU A 59 13.81 3.85 3.43
CA LEU A 59 14.66 4.27 4.54
C LEU A 59 16.13 4.07 4.16
N ASP A 60 17.04 4.82 4.79
CA ASP A 60 18.47 4.66 4.56
C ASP A 60 18.93 3.22 4.91
N SER A 61 18.30 2.60 5.89
CA SER A 61 18.55 1.19 6.26
C SER A 61 18.08 0.17 5.20
N GLN A 62 17.25 0.59 4.24
CA GLN A 62 16.75 -0.26 3.16
C GLN A 62 17.56 -0.11 1.87
N VAL A 63 18.48 0.87 1.81
CA VAL A 63 19.38 1.05 0.67
C VAL A 63 20.43 -0.06 0.70
N SER A 64 20.45 -0.87 -0.36
CA SER A 64 21.36 -2.01 -0.47
C SER A 64 22.72 -1.55 -1.00
N GLN A 65 23.82 -2.12 -0.50
CA GLN A 65 25.13 -2.04 -1.18
C GLN A 65 25.25 -3.05 -2.33
N ARG A 66 24.22 -3.89 -2.58
CA ARG A 66 24.22 -4.90 -3.64
C ARG A 66 23.85 -4.30 -5.00
N THR A 67 24.25 -5.02 -6.05
CA THR A 67 24.37 -4.65 -7.47
C THR A 67 23.08 -4.15 -8.17
N ALA A 68 23.26 -3.59 -9.38
CA ALA A 68 22.25 -3.00 -10.29
C ALA A 68 20.97 -3.83 -10.57
N ASP A 69 20.96 -5.12 -10.23
CA ASP A 69 19.79 -5.99 -10.37
C ASP A 69 18.71 -5.72 -9.31
N ASP A 70 19.07 -5.07 -8.20
CA ASP A 70 18.15 -4.58 -7.18
C ASP A 70 17.67 -3.16 -7.53
N PHE A 71 17.21 -2.95 -8.77
CA PHE A 71 16.87 -1.63 -9.34
C PHE A 71 15.97 -0.75 -8.43
N TYR A 72 15.13 -1.38 -7.61
CA TYR A 72 14.24 -0.71 -6.65
C TYR A 72 14.93 -0.20 -5.38
N LEU A 73 16.22 -0.49 -5.17
CA LEU A 73 17.02 -0.21 -3.97
C LEU A 73 18.28 0.63 -4.26
N LEU A 74 18.41 1.15 -5.50
CA LEU A 74 19.65 1.77 -5.98
C LEU A 74 19.86 3.22 -5.54
N ASP A 75 18.78 3.94 -5.25
CA ASP A 75 18.88 5.28 -4.68
C ASP A 75 17.83 5.51 -3.61
N SER A 76 18.12 6.51 -2.78
CA SER A 76 17.34 6.85 -1.60
C SER A 76 16.06 7.64 -1.95
N HIS A 77 15.83 7.90 -3.24
CA HIS A 77 14.76 8.74 -3.78
C HIS A 77 13.63 7.94 -4.43
N THR A 78 13.88 6.69 -4.86
CA THR A 78 12.81 5.92 -5.54
C THR A 78 13.02 4.40 -5.51
N ALA A 79 12.12 3.67 -4.85
CA ALA A 79 11.65 2.42 -5.44
C ALA A 79 10.70 2.80 -6.58
N ALA A 80 11.26 3.20 -7.73
CA ALA A 80 10.47 3.58 -8.90
C ALA A 80 9.79 2.33 -9.44
N LEU A 81 8.55 2.15 -9.01
CA LEU A 81 7.62 1.33 -9.72
C LEU A 81 7.27 2.09 -10.99
N ASP A 82 7.30 1.44 -12.15
CA ASP A 82 6.78 2.09 -13.34
C ASP A 82 5.30 2.51 -13.14
N LYS A 83 4.69 3.12 -14.16
CA LYS A 83 3.29 3.60 -14.14
C LYS A 83 2.24 2.57 -13.66
N ARG A 84 2.64 1.31 -13.46
CA ARG A 84 1.81 0.19 -13.02
C ARG A 84 2.03 -0.19 -11.55
N GLY A 85 2.87 0.49 -10.77
CA GLY A 85 3.19 0.04 -9.42
C GLY A 85 4.06 -1.25 -9.40
N CYS A 86 4.50 -1.75 -8.23
CA CYS A 86 5.15 -3.06 -8.19
C CYS A 86 4.04 -4.03 -8.51
N ARG A 87 4.20 -4.70 -9.64
CA ARG A 87 3.30 -5.77 -10.00
C ARG A 87 3.93 -7.05 -9.52
N ALA A 88 3.14 -7.86 -8.82
CA ALA A 88 3.53 -9.24 -8.57
C ALA A 88 3.87 -9.90 -9.92
N LEU A 89 5.14 -10.27 -10.13
CA LEU A 89 5.61 -10.90 -11.39
C LEU A 89 5.20 -12.38 -11.50
N GLY A 90 4.34 -12.87 -10.60
CA GLY A 90 3.85 -14.24 -10.60
C GLY A 90 2.84 -14.52 -9.48
N PRO A 91 2.30 -15.75 -9.40
CA PRO A 91 1.29 -16.14 -8.42
C PRO A 91 1.78 -16.12 -6.97
N LYS A 92 3.09 -15.93 -6.74
CA LYS A 92 3.69 -15.83 -5.41
C LYS A 92 3.74 -14.40 -4.85
N GLY A 93 3.27 -13.38 -5.60
CA GLY A 93 3.35 -11.99 -5.17
C GLY A 93 4.65 -11.29 -5.58
N CYS A 94 5.03 -10.23 -4.85
CA CYS A 94 6.32 -9.57 -5.01
C CYS A 94 7.47 -10.57 -4.76
N LYS A 95 8.50 -10.58 -5.63
CA LYS A 95 9.65 -11.49 -5.50
C LYS A 95 10.70 -10.99 -4.50
N LEU A 96 10.63 -9.72 -4.08
CA LEU A 96 11.53 -9.19 -3.06
C LEU A 96 11.28 -9.89 -1.73
N ASP A 97 12.35 -10.21 -1.02
CA ASP A 97 12.28 -10.61 0.39
C ASP A 97 11.61 -9.50 1.20
N ASN A 98 10.84 -9.86 2.22
CA ASN A 98 10.14 -8.91 3.07
C ASN A 98 11.08 -7.88 3.73
N THR A 99 12.31 -8.26 4.07
CA THR A 99 13.30 -7.35 4.66
C THR A 99 13.83 -6.32 3.65
N LEU A 100 13.70 -6.61 2.35
CA LEU A 100 14.16 -5.77 1.25
C LEU A 100 13.03 -4.94 0.63
N ARG A 101 11.80 -5.09 1.13
CA ARG A 101 10.64 -4.34 0.61
C ARG A 101 10.57 -2.96 1.28
N PRO A 102 10.25 -1.90 0.52
CA PRO A 102 9.86 -0.61 1.09
C PRO A 102 8.77 -0.79 2.16
N ILE A 103 8.78 0.02 3.22
CA ILE A 103 7.80 -0.10 4.30
C ILE A 103 6.37 0.04 3.75
N ALA A 104 6.15 0.96 2.81
CA ALA A 104 4.87 1.14 2.12
C ALA A 104 4.34 -0.16 1.46
N CYS A 105 5.23 -1.04 0.96
CA CYS A 105 4.86 -2.34 0.42
C CYS A 105 4.48 -3.34 1.51
N ASN A 106 5.18 -3.29 2.64
CA ASN A 106 4.95 -4.19 3.75
C ASN A 106 3.63 -3.91 4.45
N ILE A 107 3.15 -2.67 4.47
CA ILE A 107 1.89 -2.30 5.12
C ILE A 107 0.68 -2.25 4.17
N PHE A 108 0.85 -2.45 2.86
CA PHE A 108 -0.24 -2.37 1.89
C PHE A 108 -1.40 -3.34 2.25
N PRO A 109 -2.67 -2.90 2.28
CA PRO A 109 -3.23 -1.69 1.64
C PRO A 109 -3.28 -0.44 2.52
N TYR A 110 -2.68 -0.48 3.70
CA TYR A 110 -2.49 0.74 4.48
C TYR A 110 -1.44 1.61 3.81
N VAL A 111 -1.66 2.92 3.81
CA VAL A 111 -0.76 3.90 3.21
C VAL A 111 -0.62 5.07 4.17
N LEU A 112 0.62 5.46 4.47
CA LEU A 112 0.91 6.67 5.23
C LEU A 112 0.87 7.86 4.25
N VAL A 113 -0.12 8.74 4.40
CA VAL A 113 -0.34 9.90 3.54
C VAL A 113 -0.51 11.14 4.40
N ASN A 114 0.23 12.21 4.12
CA ASN A 114 0.23 13.44 4.91
C ASN A 114 0.34 13.15 6.42
N GLY A 115 1.16 12.15 6.79
CA GLY A 115 1.39 11.71 8.16
C GLY A 115 0.24 10.97 8.85
N ARG A 116 -0.80 10.57 8.11
CA ARG A 116 -1.95 9.80 8.62
C ARG A 116 -2.10 8.47 7.88
N LEU A 117 -2.66 7.47 8.57
CA LEU A 117 -2.83 6.14 7.99
C LEU A 117 -4.20 6.03 7.29
N TYR A 118 -4.18 5.73 6.00
CA TYR A 118 -5.36 5.49 5.17
C TYR A 118 -5.37 4.08 4.61
N LEU A 119 -6.52 3.63 4.11
CA LEU A 119 -6.63 2.46 3.25
C LEU A 119 -6.76 2.87 1.79
N TYR A 120 -6.06 2.16 0.90
CA TYR A 120 -6.28 2.33 -0.52
C TYR A 120 -7.65 1.76 -0.93
N ARG A 121 -8.53 2.61 -1.47
CA ARG A 121 -9.97 2.34 -1.62
C ARG A 121 -10.31 1.18 -2.54
N VAL A 122 -9.55 1.05 -3.63
CA VAL A 122 -9.82 0.01 -4.65
C VAL A 122 -9.13 -1.32 -4.39
N CYS A 123 -8.37 -1.43 -3.29
CA CYS A 123 -7.82 -2.71 -2.88
C CYS A 123 -8.96 -3.66 -2.49
N PRO A 124 -9.00 -4.92 -2.99
CA PRO A 124 -10.03 -5.89 -2.61
C PRO A 124 -10.08 -6.15 -1.10
N ALA A 125 -8.95 -6.07 -0.40
CA ALA A 125 -8.93 -6.16 1.06
C ALA A 125 -9.73 -5.03 1.72
N SER A 126 -9.50 -3.78 1.31
CA SER A 126 -10.27 -2.61 1.78
C SER A 126 -11.76 -2.71 1.44
N MET A 127 -12.12 -3.34 0.32
CA MET A 127 -13.52 -3.46 -0.14
C MET A 127 -14.32 -4.58 0.55
N PHE A 128 -13.65 -5.67 0.95
CA PHE A 128 -14.34 -6.90 1.38
C PHE A 128 -14.09 -7.31 2.83
N MET A 129 -12.97 -6.91 3.41
CA MET A 129 -12.71 -7.16 4.83
C MET A 129 -13.67 -6.31 5.69
N LYS A 130 -14.03 -6.82 6.88
CA LYS A 130 -14.94 -6.10 7.78
C LYS A 130 -14.27 -4.82 8.29
N LYS A 131 -15.05 -3.73 8.42
CA LYS A 131 -14.55 -2.43 8.89
C LYS A 131 -13.83 -2.53 10.24
N ASP A 132 -14.40 -3.24 11.21
CA ASP A 132 -13.79 -3.38 12.54
C ASP A 132 -12.46 -4.14 12.50
N ALA A 133 -12.35 -5.15 11.63
CA ALA A 133 -11.11 -5.89 11.43
C ALA A 133 -10.06 -5.02 10.74
N LEU A 134 -10.44 -4.22 9.73
CA LEU A 134 -9.57 -3.24 9.09
C LEU A 134 -9.08 -2.18 10.08
N LEU A 135 -9.94 -1.71 10.99
CA LEU A 135 -9.55 -0.76 12.02
C LEU A 135 -8.62 -1.39 13.05
N SER A 136 -8.90 -2.62 13.50
CA SER A 136 -8.05 -3.34 14.45
C SER A 136 -6.64 -3.53 13.91
N LEU A 137 -6.52 -4.07 12.69
CA LEU A 137 -5.23 -4.24 12.03
C LEU A 137 -4.57 -2.89 11.73
N GLY A 138 -5.34 -1.85 11.41
CA GLY A 138 -4.83 -0.49 11.23
C GLY A 138 -4.18 0.08 12.49
N LYS A 139 -4.72 -0.23 13.68
CA LYS A 139 -4.10 0.13 14.96
C LYS A 139 -2.77 -0.60 15.17
N GLU A 140 -2.70 -1.89 14.83
CA GLU A 140 -1.44 -2.64 14.91
C GLU A 140 -0.36 -2.05 13.98
N VAL A 141 -0.74 -1.75 12.74
CA VAL A 141 0.15 -1.08 11.77
C VAL A 141 0.57 0.30 12.29
N HIS A 142 -0.36 1.07 12.88
CA HIS A 142 -0.07 2.36 13.48
C HIS A 142 0.98 2.27 14.58
N VAL A 143 0.88 1.30 15.50
CA VAL A 143 1.89 1.05 16.53
C VAL A 143 3.25 0.72 15.92
N CYS A 144 3.29 -0.13 14.89
CA CYS A 144 4.55 -0.45 14.20
C CYS A 144 5.19 0.77 13.56
N LEU A 145 4.40 1.64 12.91
CA LEU A 145 4.92 2.86 12.30
C LEU A 145 5.36 3.88 13.35
N ALA A 146 4.63 4.02 14.46
CA ALA A 146 4.97 4.92 15.55
C ALA A 146 6.33 4.60 16.22
N ALA A 147 6.76 3.34 16.15
CA ALA A 147 8.06 2.90 16.66
C ALA A 147 9.25 3.34 15.78
N LEU A 148 9.00 3.76 14.54
CA LEU A 148 10.04 4.31 13.67
C LEU A 148 10.43 5.73 14.11
N PRO A 149 11.69 6.17 13.91
CA PRO A 149 12.08 7.57 14.07
C PRO A 149 11.17 8.52 13.26
N GLU A 150 10.95 9.74 13.77
CA GLU A 150 10.09 10.73 13.10
C GLU A 150 10.57 11.05 11.67
N VAL A 151 11.89 11.18 11.49
CA VAL A 151 12.50 11.39 10.17
C VAL A 151 12.17 10.25 9.19
N ASP A 152 12.12 9.02 9.67
CA ASP A 152 11.78 7.85 8.86
C ASP A 152 10.28 7.83 8.53
N ARG A 153 9.42 8.19 9.49
CA ARG A 153 7.97 8.32 9.25
C ARG A 153 7.65 9.42 8.25
N ALA A 154 8.29 10.59 8.38
CA ALA A 154 8.15 11.70 7.46
C ALA A 154 8.61 11.32 6.05
N ARG A 155 9.71 10.56 5.96
CA ARG A 155 10.28 10.08 4.69
C ARG A 155 9.35 9.13 3.93
N ILE A 156 8.75 8.16 4.63
CA ILE A 156 7.86 7.17 3.98
C ILE A 156 6.43 7.66 3.81
N SER A 157 6.06 8.78 4.44
CA SER A 157 4.77 9.43 4.25
C SER A 157 4.72 10.08 2.87
N ILE A 158 3.76 9.69 2.05
CA ILE A 158 3.55 10.35 0.76
C ILE A 158 2.73 11.62 0.94
N THR A 159 2.96 12.61 0.07
CA THR A 159 2.14 13.83 0.03
C THR A 159 1.05 13.68 -1.03
N ARG A 160 -0.19 14.05 -0.68
CA ARG A 160 -1.33 14.11 -1.60
C ARG A 160 -2.22 15.31 -1.28
N GLU A 161 -2.85 15.85 -2.32
CA GLU A 161 -3.88 16.89 -2.19
C GLU A 161 -5.18 16.29 -1.59
N GLU A 162 -5.98 17.13 -0.95
CA GLU A 162 -7.22 16.68 -0.28
C GLU A 162 -8.22 16.02 -1.25
N THR A 163 -8.29 16.51 -2.49
CA THR A 163 -9.14 15.95 -3.54
C THR A 163 -8.72 14.51 -3.88
N ASP A 164 -7.42 14.26 -3.99
CA ASP A 164 -6.86 12.93 -4.24
C ASP A 164 -7.13 11.96 -3.09
N LEU A 165 -7.01 12.46 -1.85
CA LEU A 165 -7.33 11.72 -0.63
C LEU A 165 -8.79 11.26 -0.62
N ALA A 166 -9.74 12.18 -0.85
CA ALA A 166 -11.16 11.89 -0.81
C ALA A 166 -11.62 10.86 -1.87
N GLU A 167 -10.95 10.85 -3.02
CA GLU A 167 -11.26 9.94 -4.12
C GLU A 167 -10.67 8.55 -3.88
N LYS A 168 -9.36 8.47 -3.59
CA LYS A 168 -8.59 7.22 -3.69
C LYS A 168 -8.37 6.51 -2.36
N TYR A 169 -8.58 7.19 -1.25
CA TYR A 169 -8.23 6.70 0.08
C TYR A 169 -9.45 6.68 1.00
N LEU A 170 -9.41 5.80 2.00
CA LEU A 170 -10.39 5.72 3.06
C LEU A 170 -9.70 6.08 4.38
N ASP A 171 -10.15 7.15 5.04
CA ASP A 171 -9.68 7.49 6.37
C ASP A 171 -10.26 6.48 7.39
N LEU A 172 -9.37 5.95 8.23
CA LEU A 172 -9.73 5.07 9.33
C LEU A 172 -10.03 5.85 10.63
N GLY A 173 -9.79 7.16 10.66
CA GLY A 173 -9.96 8.01 11.83
C GLY A 173 -8.91 7.76 12.90
N LEU A 174 -7.75 7.22 12.53
CA LEU A 174 -6.63 7.02 13.44
C LEU A 174 -5.89 8.35 13.67
N ALA A 175 -5.29 8.49 14.85
CA ALA A 175 -4.46 9.66 15.16
C ALA A 175 -3.30 9.80 14.15
N PRO A 176 -2.91 11.03 13.79
CA PRO A 176 -1.69 11.26 13.02
C PRO A 176 -0.46 10.62 13.66
N LEU A 177 0.52 10.27 12.82
CA LEU A 177 1.84 9.73 13.20
C LEU A 177 2.94 10.81 13.15
N CYS A 178 2.58 12.04 12.81
CA CYS A 178 3.41 13.23 12.83
C CYS A 178 2.78 14.27 13.76
#